data_AF-A0A1T1IEC7-F1
#
_entry.id   AF-A0A1T1IEC7-F1
#
_cell.length_a   1.000
_cell.length_b   1.000
_cell.length_c   1.000
_cell.angle_alpha   90.00
_cell.angle_beta   90.00
_cell.angle_gamma   90.00
#
_symmetry.space_group_name_H-M   'P 1'
#
loop_
_entity.id
_entity.type
_entity.pdbx_description
1 polymer ?
#
loop_
_entity_poly.entity_id
_entity_poly.type
_entity_poly.pdbx_seq_one_letter_code
_entity_poly.pdbx_strand_id
1 'polypeptide(L)'
;MTTKYFINSDGRFVGAFGEGAEPPAGVIEVESPPPIHADQPWHFPGWGPSPSHTRKVEDEWRTAEMPIARENVTAIEFGDDSISGTAADWKAYWLALRAWVEGADGFPDATHRPLKPT
;
A
#
# COMPACT_ATOMS: atom_id res chain seq x y z
N MET A 1 -13.73 -2.59 33.16
CA MET A 1 -12.57 -1.72 32.95
C MET A 1 -12.71 -1.12 31.56
N THR A 2 -12.89 0.20 31.47
CA THR A 2 -13.03 0.89 30.17
C THR A 2 -11.66 1.41 29.76
N THR A 3 -11.13 0.89 28.65
CA THR A 3 -9.88 1.39 28.06
C THR A 3 -10.21 2.52 27.10
N LYS A 4 -9.50 3.65 27.24
CA LYS A 4 -9.63 4.82 26.38
C LYS A 4 -8.42 4.92 25.45
N TYR A 5 -8.65 5.36 24.22
CA TYR A 5 -7.62 5.43 23.18
C TYR A 5 -7.37 6.89 22.81
N PHE A 6 -6.11 7.23 22.56
CA PHE A 6 -5.72 8.62 22.35
C PHE A 6 -4.83 8.80 21.13
N ILE A 7 -5.04 9.91 20.44
CA ILE A 7 -4.23 10.38 19.32
C ILE A 7 -3.62 11.73 19.63
N ASN A 8 -2.53 12.10 18.94
CA ASN A 8 -2.01 13.47 18.96
C ASN A 8 -2.77 14.36 17.96
N SER A 9 -2.43 15.65 17.91
CA SER A 9 -3.02 16.61 16.95
C SER A 9 -2.82 16.26 15.48
N ASP A 10 -1.81 15.42 15.17
CA ASP A 10 -1.51 14.95 13.81
C ASP A 10 -2.27 13.67 13.47
N GLY A 11 -3.15 13.18 14.35
CA GLY A 11 -3.90 11.95 14.15
C GLY A 11 -3.10 10.66 14.36
N ARG A 12 -1.95 10.72 15.03
CA ARG A 12 -1.12 9.55 15.34
C ARG A 12 -1.51 8.93 16.66
N PHE A 13 -1.59 7.60 16.72
CA PHE A 13 -1.87 6.88 17.95
C PHE A 13 -0.79 7.14 19.01
N VAL A 14 -1.22 7.56 20.21
CA VAL A 14 -0.33 7.83 21.35
C VAL A 14 -0.36 6.66 22.33
N GLY A 15 -1.52 6.08 22.56
CA GLY A 15 -1.63 4.96 23.49
C GLY A 15 -3.06 4.67 23.94
N ALA A 16 -3.17 3.61 24.75
CA ALA A 16 -4.38 3.18 25.41
C ALA A 16 -4.19 3.31 26.92
N PHE A 17 -5.11 3.99 27.60
CA PHE A 17 -5.04 4.24 29.03
C PHE A 17 -6.26 3.64 29.72
N GLY A 18 -6.00 2.96 30.83
CA GLY A 18 -7.04 2.41 31.69
C GLY A 18 -7.71 3.50 32.54
N GLU A 19 -8.74 3.09 33.26
CA GLU A 19 -9.44 3.95 34.20
C GLU A 19 -8.50 4.49 35.29
N GLY A 20 -8.54 5.80 35.54
CA GLY A 20 -7.71 6.48 36.54
C GLY A 20 -6.30 6.86 36.08
N ALA A 21 -5.88 6.47 34.88
CA ALA A 21 -4.62 6.95 34.29
C ALA A 21 -4.84 8.30 33.59
N GLU A 22 -4.02 9.30 33.94
CA GLU A 22 -4.02 10.59 33.24
C GLU A 22 -3.29 10.47 31.90
N PRO A 23 -3.96 10.79 30.77
CA PRO A 23 -3.29 10.81 29.47
C PRO A 23 -2.34 12.03 29.38
N PRO A 24 -1.35 11.99 28.47
CA PRO A 24 -0.48 13.14 28.22
C PRO A 24 -1.27 14.39 27.82
N ALA A 25 -0.75 15.57 28.13
CA ALA A 25 -1.37 16.82 27.70
C ALA A 25 -1.39 16.92 26.16
N GLY A 26 -2.47 17.49 25.60
CA GLY A 26 -2.58 17.76 24.16
C GLY A 26 -2.99 16.56 23.30
N VAL A 27 -3.43 15.45 23.89
CA VAL A 27 -4.00 14.32 23.16
C VAL A 27 -5.52 14.42 23.04
N ILE A 28 -6.08 13.72 22.06
CA ILE A 28 -7.51 13.66 21.77
C ILE A 28 -7.98 12.22 22.01
N GLU A 29 -9.04 12.05 22.80
CA GLU A 29 -9.68 10.74 23.02
C GLU A 29 -10.47 10.31 21.77
N VAL A 30 -10.35 9.05 21.36
CA VAL A 30 -11.07 8.47 20.22
C VAL A 30 -11.82 7.19 20.60
N GLU A 31 -13.02 7.03 20.04
CA GLU A 31 -13.91 5.89 20.29
C GLU A 31 -13.65 4.72 19.33
N SER A 32 -12.39 4.37 19.09
CA SER A 32 -12.02 3.24 18.23
C SER A 32 -10.92 2.42 18.85
N PRO A 33 -10.90 1.09 18.65
CA PRO A 33 -9.76 0.24 19.00
C PRO A 33 -8.44 0.79 18.43
N PRO A 34 -7.28 0.40 18.97
CA PRO A 34 -5.99 0.85 18.48
C PRO A 34 -5.80 0.49 17.00
N PRO A 35 -4.91 1.20 16.27
CA PRO A 35 -4.67 0.87 14.89
C PRO A 35 -4.04 -0.53 14.77
N ILE A 36 -4.32 -1.21 13.65
CA ILE A 36 -3.73 -2.51 13.33
C ILE A 36 -2.25 -2.36 12.97
N HIS A 37 -1.88 -1.24 12.35
CA HIS A 37 -0.50 -0.86 12.08
C HIS A 37 -0.18 0.49 12.71
N ALA A 38 0.99 0.62 13.34
CA ALA A 38 1.39 1.79 14.10
C ALA A 38 1.41 3.11 13.30
N ASP A 39 1.48 3.03 11.97
CA ASP A 39 1.53 4.17 11.06
C ASP A 39 0.18 4.53 10.43
N GLN A 40 -0.93 3.89 10.84
CA GLN A 40 -2.26 4.31 10.39
C GLN A 40 -2.61 5.68 10.95
N PRO A 41 -2.93 6.66 10.08
CA PRO A 41 -3.42 7.96 10.52
C PRO A 41 -4.89 7.85 10.94
N TRP A 42 -5.30 8.67 11.91
CA TRP A 42 -6.71 8.83 12.24
C TRP A 42 -7.41 9.72 11.22
N HIS A 43 -8.44 9.20 10.56
CA HIS A 43 -9.34 9.89 9.63
C HIS A 43 -10.72 9.98 10.28
N PHE A 44 -11.02 11.08 10.98
CA PHE A 44 -12.26 11.24 11.75
C PHE A 44 -13.55 10.83 10.99
N PRO A 45 -14.32 9.83 11.48
CA PRO A 45 -13.97 8.81 12.47
C PRO A 45 -13.31 7.56 11.83
N GLY A 46 -12.27 7.02 12.46
CA GLY A 46 -11.64 5.74 12.11
C GLY A 46 -10.18 5.83 11.67
N TRP A 47 -9.53 4.67 11.55
CA TRP A 47 -8.15 4.57 11.07
C TRP A 47 -8.12 4.51 9.54
N GLY A 48 -7.27 5.33 8.93
CA GLY A 48 -6.95 5.28 7.52
C GLY A 48 -6.07 4.08 7.14
N PRO A 49 -5.73 3.94 5.84
CA PRO A 49 -4.80 2.91 5.40
C PRO A 49 -3.40 3.12 6.01
N SER A 50 -2.70 2.02 6.26
CA SER A 50 -1.31 2.05 6.72
C SER A 50 -0.38 2.30 5.53
N PRO A 51 0.40 3.41 5.52
CA PRO A 51 1.33 3.68 4.42
C PRO A 51 2.38 2.59 4.22
N SER A 52 2.94 2.03 5.29
CA SER A 52 3.91 0.92 5.20
C SER A 52 3.27 -0.35 4.68
N HIS A 53 2.05 -0.68 5.11
CA HIS A 53 1.34 -1.85 4.62
C HIS A 53 1.00 -1.70 3.13
N THR A 54 0.49 -0.55 2.69
CA THR A 54 0.17 -0.32 1.28
C THR A 54 1.41 -0.41 0.40
N ARG A 55 2.54 0.17 0.81
CA ARG A 55 3.82 0.03 0.07
C ARG A 55 4.25 -1.43 -0.06
N LYS A 56 4.17 -2.18 1.04
CA LYS A 56 4.49 -3.61 1.05
C LYS A 56 3.63 -4.41 0.07
N VAL A 57 2.32 -4.14 0.04
CA VAL A 57 1.39 -4.79 -0.90
C VAL A 57 1.77 -4.49 -2.36
N GLU A 58 2.13 -3.25 -2.68
CA GLU A 58 2.58 -2.89 -4.03
C GLU A 58 3.92 -3.50 -4.41
N ASP A 59 4.88 -3.58 -3.47
CA ASP A 59 6.17 -4.24 -3.69
C ASP A 59 6.00 -5.74 -3.95
N GLU A 60 5.12 -6.41 -3.19
CA GLU A 60 4.78 -7.83 -3.39
C GLU A 60 4.10 -8.05 -4.75
N TRP A 61 3.12 -7.22 -5.10
CA TRP A 61 2.44 -7.26 -6.40
C TRP A 61 3.41 -7.05 -7.57
N ARG A 62 4.25 -6.00 -7.51
CA ARG A 62 5.27 -5.72 -8.53
C ARG A 62 6.21 -6.91 -8.69
N THR A 63 6.68 -7.46 -7.58
CA THR A 63 7.60 -8.60 -7.57
C THR A 63 7.00 -9.84 -8.24
N ALA A 64 5.69 -10.07 -8.09
CA ALA A 64 4.97 -11.15 -8.75
C ALA A 64 4.74 -10.89 -10.26
N GLU A 65 4.47 -9.66 -10.67
CA GLU A 65 4.19 -9.31 -12.09
C GLU A 65 5.45 -9.23 -12.96
N MET A 66 6.59 -8.83 -12.39
CA MET A 66 7.85 -8.70 -13.13
C MET A 66 8.30 -9.98 -13.87
N PRO A 67 8.29 -11.19 -13.27
CA PRO A 67 8.64 -12.41 -14.01
C PRO A 67 7.63 -12.73 -15.11
N ILE A 68 6.33 -12.50 -14.88
CA ILE A 68 5.26 -12.74 -15.88
C ILE A 68 5.53 -11.93 -17.14
N ALA A 69 5.82 -10.63 -16.99
CA ALA A 69 6.08 -9.78 -18.15
C ALA A 69 7.32 -10.24 -18.94
N ARG A 70 8.38 -10.68 -18.25
CA ARG A 70 9.60 -11.21 -18.89
C ARG A 70 9.35 -12.55 -19.59
N GLU A 71 8.57 -13.42 -18.99
CA GLU A 71 8.21 -14.73 -19.55
C GLU A 71 7.36 -14.56 -20.80
N ASN A 72 6.40 -13.63 -20.80
CA ASN A 72 5.60 -13.33 -21.99
C ASN A 72 6.42 -12.76 -23.15
N VAL A 73 7.40 -11.89 -22.87
CA VAL A 73 8.38 -11.46 -23.89
C VAL A 73 9.10 -12.66 -24.48
N THR A 74 9.59 -13.56 -23.62
CA THR A 74 10.30 -14.76 -24.06
C THR A 74 9.40 -15.65 -24.91
N ALA A 75 8.17 -15.93 -24.46
CA ALA A 75 7.23 -16.79 -25.17
C ALA A 75 6.92 -16.25 -26.57
N ILE A 76 6.66 -14.94 -26.70
CA ILE A 76 6.42 -14.29 -28.00
C ILE A 76 7.65 -14.38 -28.90
N GLU A 77 8.85 -14.15 -28.36
CA GLU A 77 10.10 -14.26 -29.13
C GLU A 77 10.38 -15.70 -29.61
N PHE A 78 9.83 -16.71 -28.92
CA PHE A 78 9.85 -18.12 -29.33
C PHE A 78 8.68 -18.51 -30.24
N GLY A 79 7.78 -17.58 -30.57
CA GLY A 79 6.66 -17.79 -31.50
C GLY A 79 5.37 -18.27 -30.87
N ASP A 80 5.15 -18.04 -29.57
CA ASP A 80 3.87 -18.31 -28.92
C ASP A 80 2.84 -17.21 -29.23
N ASP A 81 2.04 -17.45 -30.27
CA ASP A 81 0.97 -16.54 -30.70
C ASP A 81 -0.27 -16.56 -29.77
N SER A 82 -0.27 -17.36 -28.69
CA SER A 82 -1.37 -17.37 -27.71
C SER A 82 -1.30 -16.23 -26.70
N ILE A 83 -0.12 -15.60 -26.55
CA ILE A 83 0.08 -14.47 -25.66
C ILE A 83 -0.47 -13.20 -26.31
N SER A 84 -1.41 -12.54 -25.64
CA SER A 84 -1.98 -11.29 -26.12
C SER A 84 -1.01 -10.11 -25.97
N GLY A 85 -1.15 -9.11 -26.85
CA GLY A 85 -0.21 -7.99 -26.97
C GLY A 85 1.09 -8.35 -27.70
N THR A 86 1.99 -7.38 -27.85
CA THR A 86 3.29 -7.58 -28.51
C THR A 86 4.44 -7.71 -27.51
N ALA A 87 5.57 -8.29 -27.92
CA ALA A 87 6.78 -8.29 -27.10
C ALA A 87 7.24 -6.88 -26.70
N ALA A 88 6.94 -5.85 -27.52
CA ALA A 88 7.23 -4.46 -27.19
C ALA A 88 6.34 -3.95 -26.05
N ASP A 89 5.04 -4.28 -26.06
CA ASP A 89 4.10 -3.90 -25.00
C ASP A 89 4.49 -4.54 -23.66
N TRP A 90 4.86 -5.83 -23.67
CA TRP A 90 5.32 -6.52 -22.47
C TRP A 90 6.65 -5.95 -21.93
N LYS A 91 7.58 -5.55 -22.80
CA LYS A 91 8.81 -4.84 -22.39
C LYS A 91 8.49 -3.48 -21.75
N ALA A 92 7.56 -2.72 -22.32
CA ALA A 92 7.12 -1.44 -21.77
C ALA A 92 6.45 -1.62 -20.40
N TYR A 93 5.57 -2.61 -20.26
CA TYR A 93 4.95 -2.96 -18.99
C TYR A 93 5.99 -3.36 -17.93
N TRP A 94 6.98 -4.19 -18.27
CA TRP A 94 8.06 -4.55 -17.35
C TRP A 94 8.86 -3.34 -16.86
N LEU A 95 9.16 -2.39 -17.75
CA LEU A 95 9.84 -1.14 -17.37
C LEU A 95 8.97 -0.26 -16.47
N ALA A 96 7.67 -0.17 -16.75
CA ALA A 96 6.72 0.55 -15.90
C ALA A 96 6.61 -0.09 -14.52
N LEU A 97 6.53 -1.42 -14.43
CA LEU A 97 6.60 -2.16 -13.17
C LEU A 97 7.88 -1.84 -12.41
N ARG A 98 9.04 -1.87 -13.07
CA ARG A 98 10.33 -1.53 -12.44
C ARG A 98 10.36 -0.10 -11.88
N ALA A 99 9.65 0.83 -12.52
CA ALA A 99 9.53 2.21 -12.08
C ALA A 99 8.44 2.41 -11.00
N TRP A 100 7.57 1.42 -10.75
CA TRP A 100 6.52 1.46 -9.73
C TRP A 100 7.09 1.21 -8.32
N VAL A 101 7.66 2.26 -7.74
CA VAL A 101 8.33 2.27 -6.43
C VAL A 101 7.99 3.53 -5.63
N GLU A 102 8.43 3.62 -4.37
CA GLU A 102 8.28 4.83 -3.57
C GLU A 102 8.89 6.06 -4.26
N GLY A 103 8.10 7.13 -4.37
CA GLY A 103 8.45 8.34 -5.10
C GLY A 103 7.96 8.38 -6.56
N ALA A 104 7.44 7.28 -7.09
CA ALA A 104 6.73 7.29 -8.37
C ALA A 104 5.37 7.99 -8.21
N ASP A 105 4.93 8.69 -9.27
CA ASP A 105 3.63 9.36 -9.28
C ASP A 105 2.49 8.35 -9.09
N GLY A 106 1.54 8.68 -8.22
CA GLY A 106 0.44 7.79 -7.84
C GLY A 106 0.80 6.62 -6.91
N PHE A 107 2.07 6.31 -6.65
CA PHE A 107 2.43 5.22 -5.74
C PHE A 107 2.08 5.55 -4.27
N PRO A 108 1.53 4.62 -3.46
CA PRO A 108 1.24 3.20 -3.74
C PRO A 108 -0.24 2.92 -4.10
N ASP A 109 -0.95 3.85 -4.73
CA ASP A 109 -2.36 3.66 -5.05
C ASP A 109 -2.54 2.64 -6.19
N ALA A 110 -3.23 1.54 -5.88
CA ALA A 110 -3.49 0.44 -6.80
C ALA A 110 -4.23 0.89 -8.09
N THR A 111 -4.97 2.00 -8.05
CA THR A 111 -5.67 2.55 -9.23
C THR A 111 -4.72 3.18 -10.26
N HIS A 112 -3.48 3.47 -9.86
CA HIS A 112 -2.43 4.04 -10.71
C HIS A 112 -1.40 3.01 -11.16
N ARG A 113 -1.63 1.72 -10.87
CA ARG A 113 -0.74 0.63 -11.29
C ARG A 113 -0.54 0.62 -12.81
N PRO A 114 0.67 0.27 -13.28
CA PRO A 114 0.90 -0.06 -14.68
C PRO A 114 -0.14 -1.06 -15.21
N LEU A 115 -0.65 -0.82 -16.41
CA LEU A 115 -1.63 -1.70 -17.03
C LEU A 115 -0.96 -2.82 -17.81
N LYS A 116 -1.42 -4.05 -17.57
CA LYS A 116 -1.00 -5.25 -18.29
C LYS A 116 -1.48 -5.19 -19.75
N PRO A 117 -0.66 -5.60 -20.73
CA PRO A 117 -1.11 -5.75 -22.12
C PRO A 117 -2.30 -6.72 -22.26
N THR A 118 -3.18 -6.44 -23.22
CA THR A 118 -4.38 -7.24 -23.56
C THR A 118 -4.40 -7.60 -25.03
#